data_AF-A0A9C8C553-F1
#
_entry.id   AF-A0A9C8C553-F1
#
_cell.length_a   1.000
_cell.length_b   1.000
_cell.length_c   1.000
_cell.angle_alpha   90.00
_cell.angle_beta   90.00
_cell.angle_gamma   90.00
#
_symmetry.space_group_name_H-M   'P 1'
#
loop_
_entity.id
_entity.type
_entity.pdbx_description
1 polymer ?
#
loop_
_entity_poly.entity_id
_entity_poly.type
_entity_poly.pdbx_seq_one_letter_code
_entity_poly.pdbx_strand_id
1 'polypeptide(L)'
;MRPKYAAVSADRQAFVEAQAGEFLVKIALIFLVALVMVGAIVNSAFALSSAPANLVAEPSISPEIDLNWDAPTTGTPNLYRIYRNLTSITAENRSSSNVLAEINGSITSYTDGSGIVGETYWYAVAAIDDDGEGPISNSDDATVAGKENPHGSYMSASNLCKDCHDIHNSVGSIVCFRRTSEKEVCYTCHDGTGSDYNVRTGEGGFGELALGETMKLSYHPVPNTNLELESPINPMRCCDCHTPHLNPTERPRLLIAGGFNGGDEFCGYCHGAETNWKGINLIGGDHLSYIGEPHGHNLTTASYTPSQAATKINCVACHAYHGADIRPLIPSTVYSHSVTSGTDGFSDNTFCRACHDVAINGSAWGGFTLYNATKHALTEATHANVTWTAGAYANEYQGGYCLNCHNPHGTNYSPSLDTTYLESFTDYQKDHQNQLCYDCHVDDKVPASDYSYRGKNSYIVSGHGESTSDGNIWP
;
A
#
# COMPACT_ATOMS: atom_id res chain seq x y z
N MET A 1 -110.83 -3.51 -23.11
CA MET A 1 -110.86 -3.51 -21.63
C MET A 1 -109.49 -3.99 -21.13
N ARG A 2 -109.01 -3.44 -20.00
CA ARG A 2 -107.71 -3.63 -19.32
C ARG A 2 -106.66 -2.56 -19.67
N PRO A 3 -106.58 -1.50 -18.83
CA PRO A 3 -105.36 -1.30 -18.06
C PRO A 3 -105.65 -0.62 -16.70
N LYS A 4 -105.93 -1.39 -15.64
CA LYS A 4 -105.91 -0.84 -14.26
C LYS A 4 -105.29 -1.77 -13.21
N TYR A 5 -105.05 -3.05 -13.53
CA TYR A 5 -104.45 -4.02 -12.59
C TYR A 5 -102.92 -4.19 -12.72
N ALA A 6 -102.29 -3.68 -13.78
CA ALA A 6 -100.84 -3.84 -13.99
C ALA A 6 -99.98 -2.85 -13.16
N ALA A 7 -100.53 -1.69 -12.79
CA ALA A 7 -99.78 -0.66 -12.05
C ALA A 7 -99.55 -1.05 -10.58
N VAL A 8 -100.56 -1.64 -9.91
CA VAL A 8 -100.48 -2.01 -8.49
C VAL A 8 -99.54 -3.21 -8.27
N SER A 9 -99.39 -4.11 -9.24
CA SER A 9 -98.43 -5.23 -9.16
C SER A 9 -96.99 -4.76 -9.37
N ALA A 10 -96.77 -3.76 -10.23
CA ALA A 10 -95.44 -3.21 -10.49
C ALA A 10 -94.88 -2.47 -9.27
N ASP A 11 -95.70 -1.65 -8.59
CA ASP A 11 -95.28 -0.93 -7.38
C ASP A 11 -94.94 -1.88 -6.22
N ARG A 12 -95.71 -2.97 -6.07
CA ARG A 12 -95.45 -3.97 -5.02
C ARG A 12 -94.18 -4.77 -5.28
N GLN A 13 -93.89 -5.05 -6.55
CA GLN A 13 -92.68 -5.75 -6.95
C GLN A 13 -91.44 -4.85 -6.79
N ALA A 14 -91.53 -3.57 -7.16
CA ALA A 14 -90.47 -2.60 -6.93
C ALA A 14 -90.15 -2.40 -5.43
N PHE A 15 -91.16 -2.43 -4.56
CA PHE A 15 -90.96 -2.34 -3.10
C PHE A 15 -90.24 -3.58 -2.53
N VAL A 16 -90.57 -4.78 -3.00
CA VAL A 16 -89.92 -6.03 -2.58
C VAL A 16 -88.48 -6.11 -3.10
N GLU A 17 -88.23 -5.67 -4.33
CA GLU A 17 -86.88 -5.59 -4.91
C GLU A 17 -85.99 -4.59 -4.17
N ALA A 18 -86.54 -3.44 -3.74
CA ALA A 18 -85.82 -2.47 -2.92
C ALA A 18 -85.47 -3.01 -1.52
N GLN A 19 -86.40 -3.69 -0.84
CA GLN A 19 -86.13 -4.34 0.45
C GLN A 19 -85.12 -5.49 0.34
N ALA A 20 -85.19 -6.28 -0.73
CA ALA A 20 -84.20 -7.32 -1.00
C ALA A 20 -82.80 -6.72 -1.26
N GLY A 21 -82.73 -5.60 -2.00
CA GLY A 21 -81.49 -4.86 -2.22
C GLY A 21 -80.86 -4.37 -0.92
N GLU A 22 -81.63 -3.73 -0.03
CA GLU A 22 -81.13 -3.28 1.28
C GLU A 22 -80.67 -4.44 2.17
N PHE A 23 -81.38 -5.57 2.15
CA PHE A 23 -81.02 -6.75 2.93
C PHE A 23 -79.71 -7.39 2.44
N LEU A 24 -79.53 -7.48 1.11
CA LEU A 24 -78.30 -7.98 0.50
C LEU A 24 -77.11 -7.06 0.76
N VAL A 25 -77.31 -5.73 0.75
CA VAL A 25 -76.25 -4.77 1.10
C VAL A 25 -75.83 -4.91 2.57
N LYS A 26 -76.77 -5.12 3.49
CA LYS A 26 -76.46 -5.35 4.91
C LYS A 26 -75.69 -6.65 5.14
N ILE A 27 -76.07 -7.73 4.45
CA ILE A 27 -75.34 -9.00 4.50
C ILE A 27 -73.92 -8.84 3.91
N ALA A 28 -73.79 -8.17 2.76
CA ALA A 28 -72.49 -7.90 2.15
C ALA A 28 -71.58 -7.07 3.06
N LEU A 29 -72.13 -6.07 3.76
CA LEU A 29 -71.37 -5.30 4.75
C LEU A 29 -70.91 -6.15 5.94
N ILE A 30 -71.78 -7.03 6.46
CA ILE A 30 -71.42 -7.93 7.57
C ILE A 30 -70.32 -8.90 7.13
N PHE A 31 -70.41 -9.46 5.92
CA PHE A 31 -69.35 -10.30 5.36
C PHE A 31 -68.06 -9.53 5.13
N LEU A 32 -68.12 -8.29 4.63
CA LEU A 32 -66.94 -7.44 4.45
C LEU A 32 -66.26 -7.12 5.78
N VAL A 33 -67.03 -6.76 6.81
CA VAL A 33 -66.51 -6.48 8.16
C VAL A 33 -65.93 -7.76 8.78
N ALA A 34 -66.60 -8.90 8.64
CA ALA A 34 -66.06 -10.18 9.11
C ALA A 34 -64.78 -10.57 8.37
N LEU A 35 -64.68 -10.34 7.06
CA LEU A 35 -63.48 -10.60 6.25
C LEU A 35 -62.32 -9.68 6.66
N VAL A 36 -62.59 -8.41 6.93
CA VAL A 36 -61.60 -7.44 7.42
C VAL A 36 -61.13 -7.80 8.84
N MET A 37 -62.04 -8.22 9.71
CA MET A 37 -61.71 -8.64 11.08
C MET A 37 -60.92 -9.96 11.09
N VAL A 38 -61.30 -10.94 10.26
CA VAL A 38 -60.53 -12.18 10.09
C VAL A 38 -59.16 -11.88 9.48
N GLY A 39 -59.09 -10.99 8.49
CA GLY A 39 -57.82 -10.50 7.91
C GLY A 39 -56.91 -9.84 8.94
N ALA A 40 -57.46 -9.05 9.87
CA ALA A 40 -56.72 -8.42 10.97
C ALA A 40 -56.28 -9.43 12.04
N ILE A 41 -57.09 -10.46 12.31
CA ILE A 41 -56.79 -11.51 13.30
C ILE A 41 -55.69 -12.46 12.77
N VAL A 42 -55.67 -12.79 11.46
CA VAL A 42 -54.62 -13.66 10.89
C VAL A 42 -53.28 -12.95 10.66
N ASN A 43 -53.26 -11.62 10.56
CA ASN A 43 -52.01 -10.85 10.40
C ASN A 43 -51.24 -10.65 11.72
N SER A 44 -51.80 -11.07 12.86
CA SER A 44 -51.23 -10.84 14.19
C SER A 44 -50.69 -12.12 14.86
N ALA A 45 -50.80 -13.28 14.21
CA ALA A 45 -50.52 -14.59 14.84
C ALA A 45 -49.26 -15.32 14.35
N PHE A 46 -48.52 -14.76 13.38
CA PHE A 46 -47.34 -15.40 12.78
C PHE A 46 -46.31 -14.35 12.30
N ALA A 47 -45.96 -13.42 13.19
CA ALA A 47 -44.97 -12.40 12.85
C ALA A 47 -43.67 -12.75 13.56
N LEU A 48 -42.65 -13.10 12.75
CA LEU A 48 -41.26 -13.21 13.18
C LEU A 48 -40.88 -12.02 14.06
N SER A 49 -39.98 -12.26 15.02
CA SER A 49 -39.36 -11.21 15.80
C SER A 49 -38.76 -10.14 14.88
N SER A 50 -39.00 -8.88 15.23
CA SER A 50 -38.38 -7.75 14.52
C SER A 50 -36.85 -7.79 14.63
N ALA A 51 -36.15 -7.02 13.79
CA ALA A 51 -34.71 -6.91 13.89
C ALA A 51 -34.28 -6.45 15.31
N PRO A 52 -33.25 -7.07 15.90
CA PRO A 52 -32.51 -6.43 16.99
C PRO A 52 -31.99 -5.06 16.54
N ALA A 53 -31.93 -4.09 17.45
CA ALA A 53 -31.52 -2.73 17.11
C ALA A 53 -30.18 -2.37 17.75
N ASN A 54 -29.56 -1.27 17.29
CA ASN A 54 -28.36 -0.68 17.91
C ASN A 54 -27.25 -1.71 18.19
N LEU A 55 -26.97 -2.59 17.23
CA LEU A 55 -25.78 -3.43 17.33
C LEU A 55 -24.55 -2.52 17.31
N VAL A 56 -23.70 -2.71 18.31
CA VAL A 56 -22.42 -2.04 18.46
C VAL A 56 -21.35 -3.11 18.61
N ALA A 57 -20.32 -3.06 17.77
CA ALA A 57 -19.13 -3.91 17.84
C ALA A 57 -17.94 -3.07 18.32
N GLU A 58 -17.29 -3.49 19.40
CA GLU A 58 -16.16 -2.74 19.98
C GLU A 58 -14.98 -3.68 20.29
N PRO A 59 -13.74 -3.28 19.96
CA PRO A 59 -12.57 -4.07 20.35
C PRO A 59 -12.42 -4.10 21.88
N SER A 60 -12.11 -5.28 22.41
CA SER A 60 -11.94 -5.53 23.86
C SER A 60 -10.50 -5.95 24.17
N ILE A 61 -10.31 -6.88 25.13
CA ILE A 61 -8.99 -7.47 25.38
C ILE A 61 -8.59 -8.37 24.20
N SER A 62 -7.46 -8.07 23.57
CA SER A 62 -7.01 -8.81 22.38
C SER A 62 -6.98 -10.34 22.62
N PRO A 63 -7.54 -11.16 21.71
CA PRO A 63 -8.06 -10.83 20.38
C PRO A 63 -9.60 -10.65 20.31
N GLU A 64 -10.24 -10.26 21.41
CA GLU A 64 -11.69 -10.24 21.57
C GLU A 64 -12.37 -8.98 20.99
N ILE A 65 -13.57 -9.16 20.45
CA ILE A 65 -14.53 -8.10 20.09
C ILE A 65 -15.82 -8.33 20.88
N ASP A 66 -16.26 -7.30 21.61
CA ASP A 66 -17.52 -7.30 22.35
C ASP A 66 -18.64 -6.75 21.47
N LEU A 67 -19.75 -7.48 21.42
CA LEU A 67 -20.96 -7.14 20.68
C LEU A 67 -22.10 -6.89 21.66
N ASN A 68 -22.76 -5.75 21.54
CA ASN A 68 -23.95 -5.41 22.31
C ASN A 68 -25.07 -4.95 21.39
N TRP A 69 -26.32 -5.31 21.68
CA TRP A 69 -27.49 -4.86 20.91
C TRP A 69 -28.72 -4.70 21.80
N ASP A 70 -29.74 -4.06 21.25
CA ASP A 70 -31.07 -3.96 21.83
C ASP A 70 -31.97 -5.08 21.32
N ALA A 71 -32.82 -5.60 22.21
CA ALA A 71 -33.80 -6.61 21.86
C ALA A 71 -34.82 -6.10 20.82
N PRO A 72 -35.43 -7.01 20.03
CA PRO A 72 -36.54 -6.69 19.13
C PRO A 72 -37.67 -5.92 19.81
N THR A 73 -38.27 -4.96 19.10
CA THR A 73 -39.46 -4.23 19.59
C THR A 73 -40.76 -5.05 19.52
N THR A 74 -40.79 -6.06 18.65
CA THR A 74 -41.87 -7.05 18.53
C THR A 74 -41.30 -8.47 18.45
N GLY A 75 -42.08 -9.43 18.94
CA GLY A 75 -41.67 -10.83 19.09
C GLY A 75 -40.98 -11.12 20.42
N THR A 76 -40.67 -12.39 20.68
CA THR A 76 -39.91 -12.80 21.86
C THR A 76 -38.89 -13.84 21.41
N PRO A 77 -37.62 -13.46 21.24
CA PRO A 77 -36.61 -14.38 20.73
C PRO A 77 -36.36 -15.53 21.72
N ASN A 78 -36.33 -16.75 21.19
CA ASN A 78 -35.81 -17.91 21.89
C ASN A 78 -34.28 -17.86 21.91
N LEU A 79 -33.68 -17.41 20.80
CA LEU A 79 -32.24 -17.27 20.64
C LEU A 79 -31.88 -16.13 19.69
N TYR A 80 -30.64 -15.68 19.76
CA TYR A 80 -30.04 -14.80 18.77
C TYR A 80 -29.00 -15.57 17.98
N ARG A 81 -29.01 -15.41 16.66
CA ARG A 81 -27.94 -15.87 15.77
C ARG A 81 -27.04 -14.70 15.42
N ILE A 82 -25.74 -14.91 15.59
CA ILE A 82 -24.70 -13.91 15.40
C ILE A 82 -23.91 -14.25 14.14
N TYR A 83 -23.88 -13.31 13.21
CA TYR A 83 -23.18 -13.42 11.95
C TYR A 83 -21.89 -12.63 11.99
N ARG A 84 -20.85 -13.14 11.31
CA ARG A 84 -19.59 -12.45 11.05
C ARG A 84 -19.21 -12.54 9.58
N ASN A 85 -18.67 -11.47 9.05
CA ASN A 85 -18.11 -11.41 7.71
C ASN A 85 -16.90 -10.46 7.66
N LEU A 86 -16.15 -10.46 6.56
CA LEU A 86 -15.04 -9.54 6.29
C LEU A 86 -15.49 -8.29 5.53
N THR A 87 -16.78 -8.21 5.18
CA THR A 87 -17.44 -7.07 4.55
C THR A 87 -18.80 -6.84 5.20
N SER A 88 -19.36 -5.65 5.02
CA SER A 88 -20.65 -5.28 5.60
C SER A 88 -21.75 -6.30 5.29
N ILE A 89 -22.51 -6.68 6.32
CA ILE A 89 -23.54 -7.71 6.23
C ILE A 89 -24.88 -7.05 5.88
N THR A 90 -25.48 -7.50 4.79
CA THR A 90 -26.80 -7.06 4.33
C THR A 90 -27.75 -8.25 4.29
N ALA A 91 -29.05 -7.98 4.12
CA ALA A 91 -30.02 -9.05 3.96
C ALA A 91 -29.69 -9.97 2.77
N GLU A 92 -29.08 -9.44 1.73
CA GLU A 92 -28.71 -10.15 0.50
C GLU A 92 -27.52 -11.09 0.70
N ASN A 93 -26.49 -10.68 1.46
CA ASN A 93 -25.26 -11.46 1.63
C ASN A 93 -25.20 -12.26 2.95
N ARG A 94 -26.16 -12.09 3.85
CA ARG A 94 -26.25 -12.78 5.15
C ARG A 94 -26.11 -14.31 5.02
N SER A 95 -26.71 -14.91 4.01
CA SER A 95 -26.68 -16.36 3.77
C SER A 95 -25.28 -16.90 3.47
N SER A 96 -24.36 -16.03 3.04
CA SER A 96 -22.95 -16.35 2.78
C SER A 96 -22.02 -15.90 3.92
N SER A 97 -22.57 -15.35 5.01
CA SER A 97 -21.82 -14.93 6.19
C SER A 97 -21.63 -16.11 7.16
N ASN A 98 -20.55 -16.08 7.94
CA ASN A 98 -20.28 -17.13 8.92
C ASN A 98 -21.22 -16.97 10.13
N VAL A 99 -21.82 -18.07 10.57
CA VAL A 99 -22.55 -18.12 11.84
C VAL A 99 -21.53 -18.39 12.96
N LEU A 100 -21.33 -17.41 13.83
CA LEU A 100 -20.39 -17.55 14.95
C LEU A 100 -21.00 -18.32 16.11
N ALA A 101 -22.22 -17.96 16.47
CA ALA A 101 -22.88 -18.49 17.64
C ALA A 101 -24.40 -18.32 17.55
N GLU A 102 -25.08 -19.18 18.30
CA GLU A 102 -26.47 -19.03 18.68
C GLU A 102 -26.55 -18.97 20.21
N ILE A 103 -27.06 -17.87 20.75
CA ILE A 103 -27.12 -17.63 22.19
C ILE A 103 -28.55 -17.44 22.67
N ASN A 104 -28.78 -17.63 23.97
CA ASN A 104 -30.12 -17.49 24.56
C ASN A 104 -30.73 -16.09 24.29
N GLY A 105 -32.00 -16.03 23.91
CA GLY A 105 -32.69 -14.80 23.52
C GLY A 105 -32.91 -13.77 24.63
N SER A 106 -32.59 -14.13 25.89
CA SER A 106 -32.55 -13.19 27.02
C SER A 106 -31.21 -12.46 27.18
N ILE A 107 -30.17 -12.85 26.43
CA ILE A 107 -28.83 -12.26 26.47
C ILE A 107 -28.65 -11.40 25.22
N THR A 108 -28.34 -10.13 25.40
CA THR A 108 -28.16 -9.15 24.30
C THR A 108 -26.72 -8.68 24.15
N SER A 109 -25.79 -9.58 24.46
CA SER A 109 -24.34 -9.34 24.37
C SER A 109 -23.59 -10.63 24.02
N TYR A 110 -22.47 -10.52 23.30
CA TYR A 110 -21.59 -11.64 22.96
C TYR A 110 -20.16 -11.18 22.77
N THR A 111 -19.20 -11.99 23.22
CA THR A 111 -17.76 -11.73 23.02
C THR A 111 -17.21 -12.71 21.98
N ASP A 112 -16.77 -12.20 20.82
CA ASP A 112 -16.05 -12.98 19.82
C ASP A 112 -14.55 -13.05 20.17
N GLY A 113 -14.14 -14.15 20.81
CA GLY A 113 -12.73 -14.41 21.13
C GLY A 113 -11.93 -15.12 20.05
N SER A 114 -12.48 -15.26 18.84
CA SER A 114 -11.80 -15.95 17.73
C SER A 114 -11.10 -15.02 16.74
N GLY A 115 -11.00 -13.73 17.08
CA GLY A 115 -10.43 -12.69 16.25
C GLY A 115 -8.97 -12.94 15.84
N ILE A 116 -8.57 -12.29 14.74
CA ILE A 116 -7.19 -12.16 14.30
C ILE A 116 -6.80 -10.71 14.47
N VAL A 117 -5.71 -10.43 15.17
CA VAL A 117 -5.24 -9.07 15.45
C VAL A 117 -5.05 -8.27 14.15
N GLY A 118 -5.59 -7.04 14.10
CA GLY A 118 -5.59 -6.18 12.91
C GLY A 118 -6.69 -6.50 11.89
N GLU A 119 -7.42 -7.60 12.05
CA GLU A 119 -8.52 -7.93 11.15
C GLU A 119 -9.78 -7.16 11.50
N THR A 120 -10.43 -6.59 10.49
CA THR A 120 -11.74 -5.96 10.63
C THR A 120 -12.84 -6.98 10.34
N TYR A 121 -13.72 -7.17 11.32
CA TYR A 121 -14.88 -8.03 11.19
C TYR A 121 -16.16 -7.22 11.25
N TRP A 122 -17.09 -7.55 10.36
CA TRP A 122 -18.43 -7.01 10.32
C TRP A 122 -19.40 -7.99 10.96
N TYR A 123 -20.30 -7.48 11.78
CA TYR A 123 -21.26 -8.27 12.55
C TYR A 123 -22.69 -7.86 12.23
N ALA A 124 -23.59 -8.81 12.38
CA ALA A 124 -25.04 -8.60 12.37
C ALA A 124 -25.71 -9.66 13.24
N VAL A 125 -26.83 -9.33 13.86
CA VAL A 125 -27.56 -10.23 14.76
C VAL A 125 -29.00 -10.36 14.31
N ALA A 126 -29.55 -11.56 14.38
CA ALA A 126 -30.98 -11.77 14.17
C ALA A 126 -31.61 -12.53 15.33
N ALA A 127 -32.85 -12.16 15.62
CA ALA A 127 -33.71 -12.88 16.54
C ALA A 127 -34.30 -14.13 15.86
N ILE A 128 -34.34 -15.24 16.59
CA ILE A 128 -35.01 -16.48 16.20
C ILE A 128 -36.05 -16.81 17.27
N ASP A 129 -37.27 -17.03 16.85
CA ASP A 129 -38.39 -17.48 17.68
C ASP A 129 -39.04 -18.74 17.10
N ASP A 130 -40.22 -19.10 17.60
CA ASP A 130 -40.96 -20.29 17.17
C ASP A 130 -41.44 -20.21 15.72
N ASP A 131 -41.60 -19.00 15.17
CA ASP A 131 -41.99 -18.77 13.78
C ASP A 131 -40.76 -18.76 12.84
N GLY A 132 -39.56 -18.67 13.41
CA GLY A 132 -38.28 -18.81 12.71
C GLY A 132 -37.37 -17.61 12.89
N GLU A 133 -36.53 -17.36 11.88
CA GLU A 133 -35.51 -16.34 11.92
C GLU A 133 -35.97 -15.01 11.32
N GLY A 134 -35.94 -13.95 12.12
CA GLY A 134 -36.30 -12.60 11.74
C GLY A 134 -35.23 -11.86 10.92
N PRO A 135 -35.49 -10.59 10.58
CA PRO A 135 -34.51 -9.72 9.94
C PRO A 135 -33.26 -9.50 10.80
N ILE A 136 -32.13 -9.18 10.16
CA ILE A 136 -30.90 -8.79 10.87
C ILE A 136 -30.97 -7.35 11.39
N SER A 137 -30.18 -7.07 12.42
CA SER A 137 -29.86 -5.73 12.90
C SER A 137 -29.16 -4.86 11.84
N ASN A 138 -28.80 -3.63 12.22
CA ASN A 138 -27.74 -2.92 11.51
C ASN A 138 -26.46 -3.78 11.47
N SER A 139 -25.64 -3.56 10.44
CA SER A 139 -24.28 -4.10 10.41
C SER A 139 -23.33 -3.10 11.02
N ASP A 140 -22.45 -3.57 11.90
CA ASP A 140 -21.42 -2.77 12.53
C ASP A 140 -20.09 -3.53 12.52
N ASP A 141 -18.97 -2.82 12.54
CA ASP A 141 -17.64 -3.41 12.40
C ASP A 141 -16.66 -2.99 13.50
N ALA A 142 -15.72 -3.88 13.78
CA ALA A 142 -14.61 -3.59 14.67
C ALA A 142 -13.33 -4.26 14.16
N THR A 143 -12.22 -3.55 14.30
CA THR A 143 -10.87 -4.08 14.06
C THR A 143 -10.31 -4.63 15.36
N VAL A 144 -9.90 -5.90 15.36
CA VAL A 144 -9.30 -6.54 16.54
C VAL A 144 -8.05 -5.78 16.97
N ALA A 145 -8.08 -5.20 18.17
CA ALA A 145 -6.96 -4.45 18.72
C ALA A 145 -5.79 -5.39 19.08
N GLY A 146 -4.57 -4.87 18.97
CA GLY A 146 -3.37 -5.57 19.41
C GLY A 146 -2.18 -5.35 18.48
N LYS A 147 -1.04 -5.91 18.89
CA LYS A 147 0.20 -5.97 18.12
C LYS A 147 0.74 -7.38 18.24
N GLU A 148 0.16 -8.29 17.47
CA GLU A 148 0.58 -9.69 17.48
C GLU A 148 1.92 -9.82 16.76
N ASN A 149 2.84 -10.62 17.30
CA ASN A 149 4.06 -10.96 16.60
C ASN A 149 4.04 -12.45 16.25
N PRO A 150 3.39 -12.83 15.13
CA PRO A 150 3.30 -14.22 14.74
C PRO A 150 4.67 -14.79 14.31
N HIS A 151 5.69 -13.96 14.12
CA HIS A 151 6.95 -14.34 13.51
C HIS A 151 7.91 -15.05 14.49
N GLY A 152 8.38 -16.23 14.09
CA GLY A 152 9.50 -16.94 14.73
C GLY A 152 9.25 -17.57 16.10
N SER A 153 7.99 -17.63 16.54
CA SER A 153 7.58 -18.31 17.78
C SER A 153 6.67 -19.51 17.52
N TYR A 154 6.81 -20.15 16.36
CA TYR A 154 6.03 -21.32 15.97
C TYR A 154 6.46 -22.57 16.74
N MET A 155 5.99 -22.70 17.97
CA MET A 155 6.03 -23.98 18.70
C MET A 155 4.85 -24.85 18.27
N SER A 156 4.90 -26.16 18.52
CA SER A 156 3.82 -27.10 18.18
C SER A 156 2.47 -26.82 18.87
N ALA A 157 2.39 -25.84 19.77
CA ALA A 157 1.18 -25.38 20.46
C ALA A 157 0.71 -23.98 20.03
N SER A 158 1.38 -23.31 19.06
CA SER A 158 0.97 -21.98 18.63
C SER A 158 -0.25 -22.06 17.70
N ASN A 159 -1.32 -21.34 18.03
CA ASN A 159 -2.47 -21.14 17.13
C ASN A 159 -2.23 -20.05 16.07
N LEU A 160 -1.02 -19.49 16.00
CA LEU A 160 -0.65 -18.35 15.15
C LEU A 160 -0.60 -18.68 13.65
N CYS A 161 -0.50 -19.97 13.29
CA CYS A 161 -0.52 -20.40 11.89
C CYS A 161 -1.82 -19.97 11.19
N LYS A 162 -2.94 -19.91 11.93
CA LYS A 162 -4.27 -19.52 11.41
C LYS A 162 -4.32 -18.05 10.97
N ASP A 163 -3.39 -17.22 11.46
CA ASP A 163 -3.36 -15.80 11.16
C ASP A 163 -2.82 -15.53 9.75
N CYS A 164 -2.26 -16.56 9.10
CA CYS A 164 -1.85 -16.52 7.69
C CYS A 164 -2.52 -17.62 6.87
N HIS A 165 -2.70 -18.81 7.44
CA HIS A 165 -3.12 -20.01 6.71
C HIS A 165 -4.55 -20.44 7.06
N ASP A 166 -5.28 -20.92 6.06
CA ASP A 166 -6.53 -21.68 6.21
C ASP A 166 -6.37 -23.01 5.48
N ILE A 167 -6.29 -24.11 6.22
CA ILE A 167 -6.06 -25.45 5.64
C ILE A 167 -7.34 -26.15 5.17
N HIS A 168 -8.52 -25.62 5.53
CA HIS A 168 -9.80 -26.25 5.24
C HIS A 168 -10.58 -25.49 4.17
N ASN A 169 -10.47 -24.16 4.15
CA ASN A 169 -11.21 -23.31 3.22
C ASN A 169 -10.29 -22.31 2.49
N SER A 170 -9.01 -22.67 2.25
CA SER A 170 -8.08 -21.79 1.54
C SER A 170 -8.68 -21.28 0.23
N VAL A 171 -8.68 -19.98 0.06
CA VAL A 171 -9.05 -19.31 -1.20
C VAL A 171 -7.83 -19.00 -2.07
N GLY A 172 -6.61 -19.07 -1.51
CA GLY A 172 -5.35 -18.91 -2.23
C GLY A 172 -4.92 -20.18 -3.01
N SER A 173 -4.22 -20.00 -4.14
CA SER A 173 -3.97 -21.07 -5.12
C SER A 173 -2.66 -21.85 -4.96
N ILE A 174 -1.72 -21.40 -4.13
CA ILE A 174 -0.35 -21.98 -4.05
C ILE A 174 0.10 -22.26 -2.62
N VAL A 175 -0.25 -21.39 -1.68
CA VAL A 175 -0.05 -21.55 -0.24
C VAL A 175 -1.45 -21.43 0.34
N CYS A 176 -1.86 -22.32 1.25
CA CYS A 176 -3.19 -22.36 1.83
C CYS A 176 -3.46 -21.10 2.67
N PHE A 177 -3.50 -19.93 2.05
CA PHE A 177 -3.69 -18.64 2.68
C PHE A 177 -5.17 -18.44 2.99
N ARG A 178 -5.43 -17.78 4.10
CA ARG A 178 -6.79 -17.39 4.49
C ARG A 178 -7.35 -16.23 3.66
N ARG A 179 -6.49 -15.50 2.95
CA ARG A 179 -6.86 -14.45 1.99
C ARG A 179 -6.50 -14.88 0.57
N THR A 180 -6.95 -14.11 -0.40
CA THR A 180 -6.81 -14.46 -1.83
C THR A 180 -5.36 -14.39 -2.31
N SER A 181 -4.53 -13.55 -1.67
CA SER A 181 -3.10 -13.40 -1.97
C SER A 181 -2.25 -13.19 -0.72
N GLU A 182 -0.94 -13.43 -0.86
CA GLU A 182 0.09 -13.16 0.15
C GLU A 182 0.02 -11.70 0.64
N LYS A 183 -0.14 -10.75 -0.29
CA LYS A 183 -0.21 -9.31 0.02
C LYS A 183 -1.40 -8.98 0.93
N GLU A 184 -2.57 -9.52 0.64
CA GLU A 184 -3.76 -9.35 1.50
C GLU A 184 -3.56 -9.94 2.89
N VAL A 185 -2.93 -11.12 3.01
CA VAL A 185 -2.60 -11.71 4.31
C VAL A 185 -1.68 -10.80 5.10
N CYS A 186 -0.59 -10.31 4.48
CA CYS A 186 0.37 -9.43 5.15
C CYS A 186 -0.27 -8.12 5.60
N TYR A 187 -1.14 -7.54 4.78
CA TYR A 187 -1.78 -6.26 5.08
C TYR A 187 -2.76 -6.30 6.25
N THR A 188 -3.26 -7.46 6.67
CA THR A 188 -4.06 -7.54 7.91
C THR A 188 -3.32 -6.98 9.13
N CYS A 189 -1.99 -7.12 9.17
CA CYS A 189 -1.21 -6.55 10.27
C CYS A 189 -0.31 -5.40 9.80
N HIS A 190 0.19 -5.48 8.56
CA HIS A 190 1.15 -4.53 8.01
C HIS A 190 0.49 -3.30 7.34
N ASP A 191 -0.79 -3.04 7.60
CA ASP A 191 -1.42 -1.74 7.34
C ASP A 191 -1.39 -0.80 8.56
N GLY A 192 -0.73 -1.23 9.65
CA GLY A 192 -0.59 -0.48 10.89
C GLY A 192 -1.63 -0.79 11.96
N THR A 193 -2.66 -1.58 11.65
CA THR A 193 -3.69 -1.96 12.62
C THR A 193 -3.19 -3.10 13.54
N GLY A 194 -2.73 -4.21 12.96
CA GLY A 194 -2.28 -5.40 13.70
C GLY A 194 -0.79 -5.47 14.04
N SER A 195 0.04 -4.54 13.55
CA SER A 195 1.47 -4.45 13.88
C SER A 195 1.93 -2.99 13.97
N ASP A 196 3.15 -2.75 14.49
CA ASP A 196 3.74 -1.41 14.54
C ASP A 196 4.18 -0.91 13.14
N TYR A 197 4.07 -1.77 12.13
CA TYR A 197 4.51 -1.48 10.78
C TYR A 197 3.31 -1.25 9.87
N ASN A 198 3.37 -0.16 9.12
CA ASN A 198 2.39 0.15 8.09
C ASN A 198 3.11 0.29 6.74
N VAL A 199 3.20 -0.82 6.01
CA VAL A 199 3.78 -0.86 4.65
C VAL A 199 2.73 -0.56 3.58
N ARG A 200 1.45 -0.47 3.95
CA ARG A 200 0.35 -0.14 3.03
C ARG A 200 0.28 1.37 2.78
N THR A 201 0.05 2.18 3.82
CA THR A 201 -0.10 3.64 3.71
C THR A 201 0.97 4.44 4.47
N GLY A 202 1.76 3.77 5.31
CA GLY A 202 2.78 4.42 6.13
C GLY A 202 3.96 5.01 5.33
N GLU A 203 4.84 5.69 6.05
CA GLU A 203 6.08 6.22 5.50
C GLU A 203 6.95 5.07 4.94
N GLY A 204 7.50 5.26 3.74
CA GLY A 204 8.24 4.21 3.01
C GLY A 204 7.41 3.00 2.58
N GLY A 205 6.09 2.98 2.80
CA GLY A 205 5.16 1.97 2.30
C GLY A 205 4.72 2.19 0.84
N PHE A 206 3.89 1.29 0.33
CA PHE A 206 3.39 1.32 -1.05
C PHE A 206 2.38 2.45 -1.32
N GLY A 207 1.88 3.17 -0.32
CA GLY A 207 0.93 4.28 -0.52
C GLY A 207 -0.44 3.85 -1.02
N GLU A 208 -0.91 2.66 -0.64
CA GLU A 208 -2.15 2.06 -1.14
C GLU A 208 -3.37 2.34 -0.26
N LEU A 209 -4.30 3.18 -0.72
CA LEU A 209 -5.56 3.43 0.00
C LEU A 209 -6.55 2.28 -0.19
N ALA A 210 -6.60 1.72 -1.39
CA ALA A 210 -7.29 0.48 -1.72
C ALA A 210 -6.30 -0.53 -2.31
N LEU A 211 -6.56 -1.82 -2.13
CA LEU A 211 -5.76 -2.88 -2.79
C LEU A 211 -5.81 -2.65 -4.30
N GLY A 212 -4.66 -2.55 -4.96
CA GLY A 212 -4.59 -2.21 -6.39
C GLY A 212 -4.28 -0.74 -6.69
N GLU A 213 -4.58 0.16 -5.76
CA GLU A 213 -4.56 1.61 -5.99
C GLU A 213 -3.47 2.28 -5.15
N THR A 214 -2.30 2.45 -5.77
CA THR A 214 -1.15 3.11 -5.13
C THR A 214 -1.06 4.60 -5.50
N MET A 215 -0.74 5.42 -4.51
CA MET A 215 -0.36 6.83 -4.68
C MET A 215 1.15 7.04 -4.80
N LYS A 216 1.95 6.00 -4.51
CA LYS A 216 3.42 6.05 -4.53
C LYS A 216 3.97 5.21 -5.66
N LEU A 217 5.14 5.58 -6.16
CA LEU A 217 5.84 4.79 -7.18
C LEU A 217 6.64 3.68 -6.49
N SER A 218 6.30 2.42 -6.78
CA SER A 218 7.17 1.27 -6.51
C SER A 218 7.91 0.89 -7.78
N TYR A 219 9.22 0.65 -7.66
CA TYR A 219 10.05 0.08 -8.72
C TYR A 219 10.28 -1.43 -8.54
N HIS A 220 9.87 -1.98 -7.40
CA HIS A 220 9.75 -3.41 -7.21
C HIS A 220 8.42 -3.87 -7.80
N PRO A 221 8.41 -4.88 -8.71
CA PRO A 221 7.21 -5.33 -9.42
C PRO A 221 6.33 -6.23 -8.55
N VAL A 222 6.02 -5.76 -7.33
CA VAL A 222 5.06 -6.39 -6.43
C VAL A 222 3.66 -6.13 -6.99
N PRO A 223 2.79 -7.16 -7.15
CA PRO A 223 1.44 -6.99 -7.65
C PRO A 223 0.74 -5.84 -6.94
N ASN A 224 0.23 -4.89 -7.71
CA ASN A 224 -0.64 -3.87 -7.16
C ASN A 224 -1.98 -4.51 -6.76
N THR A 225 -2.52 -5.41 -7.57
CA THR A 225 -3.77 -6.13 -7.32
C THR A 225 -3.59 -7.35 -6.40
N ASN A 226 -4.70 -7.91 -5.92
CA ASN A 226 -4.73 -9.16 -5.17
C ASN A 226 -4.55 -10.41 -6.06
N LEU A 227 -4.27 -10.21 -7.35
CA LEU A 227 -4.06 -11.29 -8.28
C LEU A 227 -2.56 -11.48 -8.48
N GLU A 228 -2.00 -12.47 -7.79
CA GLU A 228 -0.63 -12.94 -8.00
C GLU A 228 -0.38 -13.53 -9.42
N LEU A 229 -1.41 -13.51 -10.28
CA LEU A 229 -1.49 -14.12 -11.60
C LEU A 229 -1.53 -13.09 -12.74
N GLU A 230 -1.60 -11.78 -12.48
CA GLU A 230 -1.81 -10.77 -13.53
C GLU A 230 -0.54 -10.36 -14.31
N SER A 231 0.66 -10.74 -13.85
CA SER A 231 1.87 -10.62 -14.68
C SER A 231 2.21 -11.97 -15.33
N PRO A 232 2.31 -12.05 -16.67
CA PRO A 232 2.64 -13.29 -17.38
C PRO A 232 4.07 -13.82 -17.11
N ILE A 233 4.89 -13.10 -16.31
CA ILE A 233 6.22 -13.55 -15.87
C ILE A 233 6.40 -13.16 -14.39
N ASN A 234 6.39 -14.18 -13.51
CA ASN A 234 6.73 -14.18 -12.07
C ASN A 234 6.75 -12.81 -11.35
N PRO A 235 5.61 -12.30 -10.86
CA PRO A 235 5.59 -11.08 -10.07
C PRO A 235 6.34 -11.24 -8.73
N MET A 236 6.94 -10.15 -8.24
CA MET A 236 7.63 -10.13 -6.95
C MET A 236 6.64 -10.18 -5.78
N ARG A 237 6.99 -10.88 -4.72
CA ARG A 237 6.15 -11.07 -3.53
C ARG A 237 6.85 -10.53 -2.31
N CYS A 238 6.11 -10.31 -1.22
CA CYS A 238 6.69 -9.90 0.05
C CYS A 238 7.74 -10.94 0.52
N CYS A 239 7.45 -12.21 0.33
CA CYS A 239 8.29 -13.34 0.71
C CYS A 239 9.51 -13.56 -0.20
N ASP A 240 9.64 -12.83 -1.31
CA ASP A 240 10.90 -12.82 -2.09
C ASP A 240 12.00 -12.01 -1.37
N CYS A 241 11.58 -11.07 -0.50
CA CYS A 241 12.48 -10.25 0.32
C CYS A 241 12.44 -10.67 1.80
N HIS A 242 11.27 -11.05 2.30
CA HIS A 242 11.01 -11.34 3.71
C HIS A 242 10.74 -12.82 3.99
N THR A 243 10.83 -13.22 5.24
CA THR A 243 10.41 -14.56 5.69
C THR A 243 9.58 -14.46 6.96
N PRO A 244 8.28 -14.80 6.93
CA PRO A 244 7.46 -14.72 8.13
C PRO A 244 7.84 -15.80 9.17
N HIS A 245 8.55 -16.84 8.76
CA HIS A 245 8.76 -18.04 9.56
C HIS A 245 9.86 -17.93 10.64
N LEU A 246 10.66 -16.87 10.61
CA LEU A 246 11.84 -16.72 11.48
C LEU A 246 11.63 -15.65 12.54
N ASN A 247 12.50 -15.63 13.54
CA ASN A 247 12.42 -14.68 14.65
C ASN A 247 13.08 -13.34 14.28
N PRO A 248 12.38 -12.20 14.41
CA PRO A 248 12.94 -10.89 14.11
C PRO A 248 14.19 -10.52 14.93
N THR A 249 14.38 -11.12 16.10
CA THR A 249 15.58 -10.95 16.93
C THR A 249 16.80 -11.64 16.33
N GLU A 250 16.62 -12.75 15.62
CA GLU A 250 17.69 -13.49 14.95
C GLU A 250 17.92 -12.99 13.52
N ARG A 251 16.84 -12.53 12.87
CA ARG A 251 16.86 -11.94 11.54
C ARG A 251 16.15 -10.58 11.55
N PRO A 252 16.90 -9.48 11.68
CA PRO A 252 16.35 -8.13 11.65
C PRO A 252 15.46 -7.93 10.44
N ARG A 253 14.23 -7.42 10.66
CA ARG A 253 13.23 -7.18 9.60
C ARG A 253 12.85 -8.42 8.77
N LEU A 254 13.21 -9.61 9.24
CA LEU A 254 12.91 -10.89 8.60
C LEU A 254 13.42 -10.98 7.16
N LEU A 255 14.58 -10.40 6.87
CA LEU A 255 15.14 -10.39 5.52
C LEU A 255 15.72 -11.76 5.13
N ILE A 256 15.56 -12.16 3.86
CA ILE A 256 16.03 -13.47 3.35
C ILE A 256 16.48 -13.53 1.88
N ALA A 257 16.48 -12.42 1.12
CA ALA A 257 16.85 -12.44 -0.30
C ALA A 257 18.25 -13.06 -0.50
N GLY A 258 18.36 -14.07 -1.37
CA GLY A 258 19.63 -14.79 -1.59
C GLY A 258 20.20 -15.52 -0.36
N GLY A 259 19.41 -15.68 0.70
CA GLY A 259 19.86 -16.18 2.00
C GLY A 259 20.39 -15.11 2.96
N PHE A 260 20.62 -13.89 2.47
CA PHE A 260 21.10 -12.74 3.24
C PHE A 260 19.99 -12.17 4.13
N ASN A 261 20.36 -11.72 5.33
CA ASN A 261 19.45 -11.15 6.33
C ASN A 261 19.72 -9.66 6.60
N GLY A 262 20.46 -9.01 5.71
CA GLY A 262 21.02 -7.67 5.86
C GLY A 262 22.30 -7.52 5.03
N GLY A 263 22.98 -6.39 5.19
CA GLY A 263 24.12 -6.00 4.36
C GLY A 263 23.69 -5.57 2.96
N ASP A 264 24.56 -4.85 2.26
CA ASP A 264 24.26 -4.41 0.88
C ASP A 264 24.11 -5.62 -0.07
N GLU A 265 24.66 -6.78 0.28
CA GLU A 265 24.47 -8.05 -0.41
C GLU A 265 23.00 -8.49 -0.48
N PHE A 266 22.17 -8.10 0.49
CA PHE A 266 20.73 -8.37 0.45
C PHE A 266 20.07 -7.75 -0.78
N CYS A 267 20.29 -6.46 -1.01
CA CYS A 267 19.80 -5.76 -2.20
C CYS A 267 20.53 -6.26 -3.46
N GLY A 268 21.84 -6.48 -3.31
CA GLY A 268 22.71 -6.93 -4.37
C GLY A 268 22.47 -8.32 -4.92
N TYR A 269 21.76 -9.19 -4.18
CA TYR A 269 21.29 -10.47 -4.74
C TYR A 269 20.47 -10.27 -6.01
N CYS A 270 19.69 -9.19 -6.06
CA CYS A 270 18.90 -8.79 -7.22
C CYS A 270 19.57 -7.69 -8.05
N HIS A 271 20.28 -6.78 -7.38
CA HIS A 271 20.96 -5.62 -7.96
C HIS A 271 22.48 -5.81 -8.01
N GLY A 272 22.93 -6.99 -8.40
CA GLY A 272 24.35 -7.32 -8.60
C GLY A 272 24.67 -7.54 -10.07
N ALA A 273 25.88 -7.97 -10.40
CA ALA A 273 26.38 -8.11 -11.78
C ALA A 273 25.51 -8.92 -12.73
N GLU A 274 24.72 -9.88 -12.22
CA GLU A 274 23.85 -10.71 -13.06
C GLU A 274 22.48 -10.07 -13.34
N THR A 275 22.10 -8.98 -12.64
CA THR A 275 20.87 -8.15 -12.74
C THR A 275 19.59 -8.86 -13.20
N ASN A 276 19.45 -10.15 -12.91
CA ASN A 276 18.41 -10.99 -13.47
C ASN A 276 17.76 -11.76 -12.33
N TRP A 277 16.51 -11.40 -12.06
CA TRP A 277 15.72 -12.07 -11.05
C TRP A 277 14.57 -12.82 -11.72
N LYS A 278 14.59 -14.16 -11.59
CA LYS A 278 13.59 -15.07 -12.21
C LYS A 278 13.40 -14.87 -13.73
N GLY A 279 14.43 -14.45 -14.46
CA GLY A 279 14.37 -14.18 -15.90
C GLY A 279 13.99 -12.74 -16.26
N ILE A 280 13.88 -11.85 -15.27
CA ILE A 280 13.52 -10.44 -15.45
C ILE A 280 14.74 -9.57 -15.16
N ASN A 281 15.08 -8.70 -16.12
CA ASN A 281 16.06 -7.64 -15.90
C ASN A 281 15.43 -6.55 -15.02
N LEU A 282 15.94 -6.40 -13.80
CA LEU A 282 15.41 -5.42 -12.86
C LEU A 282 15.85 -4.00 -13.23
N ILE A 283 14.94 -3.04 -13.02
CA ILE A 283 15.24 -1.61 -13.16
C ILE A 283 16.26 -1.23 -12.06
N GLY A 284 17.26 -0.42 -12.41
CA GLY A 284 18.34 -0.03 -11.52
C GLY A 284 19.67 -0.72 -11.84
N GLY A 285 19.64 -1.97 -12.31
CA GLY A 285 20.85 -2.68 -12.69
C GLY A 285 21.78 -3.01 -11.51
N ASP A 286 23.06 -3.22 -11.82
CA ASP A 286 24.09 -3.66 -10.89
C ASP A 286 24.55 -2.49 -10.02
N HIS A 287 24.52 -2.66 -8.70
CA HIS A 287 25.03 -1.73 -7.71
C HIS A 287 26.16 -2.35 -6.88
N LEU A 288 26.29 -3.69 -6.86
CA LEU A 288 27.31 -4.39 -6.07
C LEU A 288 28.72 -4.19 -6.64
N SER A 289 28.86 -4.08 -7.96
CA SER A 289 30.17 -3.83 -8.56
C SER A 289 30.79 -2.50 -8.14
N TYR A 290 29.99 -1.60 -7.56
CA TYR A 290 30.42 -0.27 -7.07
C TYR A 290 30.50 -0.17 -5.53
N ILE A 291 30.40 -1.30 -4.81
CA ILE A 291 30.53 -1.32 -3.34
C ILE A 291 32.00 -1.19 -2.94
N GLY A 292 32.29 -0.23 -2.06
CA GLY A 292 33.66 0.20 -1.76
C GLY A 292 33.83 1.72 -1.69
N GLU A 293 32.81 2.45 -2.14
CA GLU A 293 32.84 3.91 -2.33
C GLU A 293 32.35 4.68 -1.08
N PRO A 294 32.65 6.00 -0.95
CA PRO A 294 32.38 6.78 0.27
C PRO A 294 30.93 6.73 0.83
N HIS A 295 29.89 6.69 0.00
CA HIS A 295 28.49 6.52 0.39
C HIS A 295 28.16 5.08 0.85
N GLY A 296 29.02 4.10 0.55
CA GLY A 296 28.96 2.74 1.08
C GLY A 296 29.74 2.53 2.39
N HIS A 297 30.70 3.40 2.73
CA HIS A 297 31.54 3.24 3.94
C HIS A 297 31.38 4.32 5.03
N ASN A 298 31.05 5.57 4.66
CA ASN A 298 31.07 6.72 5.57
C ASN A 298 29.68 7.24 5.97
N LEU A 299 28.58 6.54 5.62
CA LEU A 299 27.28 6.83 6.21
C LEU A 299 27.30 6.38 7.68
N THR A 300 27.57 7.30 8.59
CA THR A 300 27.70 6.98 10.02
C THR A 300 26.40 6.41 10.58
N THR A 301 26.49 5.48 11.54
CA THR A 301 25.32 4.85 12.18
C THR A 301 24.35 5.81 12.88
N ALA A 302 24.76 7.07 13.10
CA ALA A 302 23.91 8.14 13.62
C ALA A 302 22.77 8.56 12.66
N SER A 303 22.86 8.10 11.41
CA SER A 303 21.94 8.39 10.32
C SER A 303 20.74 7.45 10.21
N TYR A 304 20.82 6.28 10.84
CA TYR A 304 19.81 5.23 10.72
C TYR A 304 18.86 5.28 11.91
N THR A 305 17.58 4.95 11.68
CA THR A 305 16.78 4.48 12.81
C THR A 305 17.45 3.24 13.42
N PRO A 306 17.34 2.98 14.74
CA PRO A 306 17.94 1.80 15.37
C PRO A 306 17.60 0.49 14.65
N SER A 307 16.42 0.45 14.03
CA SER A 307 15.92 -0.69 13.25
C SER A 307 16.57 -0.88 11.87
N GLN A 308 17.03 0.20 11.22
CA GLN A 308 17.78 0.15 9.97
C GLN A 308 19.27 -0.14 10.23
N ALA A 309 19.81 0.37 11.34
CA ALA A 309 21.17 0.03 11.76
C ALA A 309 21.36 -1.47 11.99
N ALA A 310 20.30 -2.17 12.41
CA ALA A 310 20.31 -3.61 12.64
C ALA A 310 20.43 -4.45 11.34
N THR A 311 19.88 -3.95 10.22
CA THR A 311 19.99 -4.65 8.92
C THR A 311 21.32 -4.40 8.24
N LYS A 312 22.04 -3.33 8.60
CA LYS A 312 23.34 -2.94 7.99
C LYS A 312 23.25 -2.74 6.47
N ILE A 313 22.07 -2.39 5.96
CA ILE A 313 21.87 -2.06 4.55
C ILE A 313 22.12 -0.55 4.42
N ASN A 314 23.11 -0.16 3.63
CA ASN A 314 23.43 1.25 3.44
C ASN A 314 22.48 1.91 2.45
N CYS A 315 21.98 1.16 1.46
CA CYS A 315 21.07 1.64 0.41
C CYS A 315 19.82 2.36 0.97
N VAL A 316 19.30 1.89 2.12
CA VAL A 316 18.09 2.46 2.75
C VAL A 316 18.31 3.79 3.46
N ALA A 317 19.54 4.31 3.48
CA ALA A 317 19.80 5.70 3.87
C ALA A 317 19.36 6.69 2.77
N CYS A 318 19.35 6.23 1.51
CA CYS A 318 19.05 7.04 0.34
C CYS A 318 17.72 6.65 -0.30
N HIS A 319 17.41 5.35 -0.33
CA HIS A 319 16.23 4.82 -1.00
C HIS A 319 15.15 4.38 -0.01
N ALA A 320 13.90 4.66 -0.36
CA ALA A 320 12.76 3.89 0.12
C ALA A 320 12.83 2.46 -0.45
N TYR A 321 12.18 1.52 0.23
CA TYR A 321 12.29 0.09 -0.09
C TYR A 321 10.97 -0.54 -0.56
N HIS A 322 9.81 0.10 -0.32
CA HIS A 322 8.54 -0.33 -0.91
C HIS A 322 8.03 0.67 -1.95
N GLY A 323 7.75 1.91 -1.54
CA GLY A 323 7.25 2.94 -2.43
C GLY A 323 7.68 4.34 -2.01
N ALA A 324 7.80 5.23 -2.99
CA ALA A 324 8.10 6.64 -2.76
C ALA A 324 7.43 7.56 -3.77
N ASP A 325 7.27 8.83 -3.41
CA ASP A 325 6.71 9.86 -4.29
C ASP A 325 7.72 10.33 -5.35
N ILE A 326 9.02 10.10 -5.11
CA ILE A 326 10.13 10.59 -5.95
C ILE A 326 10.90 9.42 -6.56
N ARG A 327 11.28 9.54 -7.83
CA ARG A 327 11.95 8.49 -8.60
C ARG A 327 13.48 8.56 -8.47
N PRO A 328 14.20 7.41 -8.46
CA PRO A 328 13.71 6.04 -8.30
C PRO A 328 13.72 5.63 -6.81
N LEU A 329 12.53 5.54 -6.19
CA LEU A 329 12.37 5.23 -4.76
C LEU A 329 13.13 6.18 -3.82
N ILE A 330 13.06 7.48 -4.04
CA ILE A 330 13.68 8.47 -3.14
C ILE A 330 12.63 8.97 -2.14
N PRO A 331 12.88 8.92 -0.82
CA PRO A 331 11.93 9.44 0.16
C PRO A 331 11.82 10.96 0.05
N SER A 332 10.64 11.50 0.36
CA SER A 332 10.39 12.94 0.35
C SER A 332 11.08 13.69 1.50
N THR A 333 11.71 12.97 2.42
CA THR A 333 12.54 13.53 3.49
C THR A 333 13.78 12.66 3.69
N VAL A 334 14.95 13.29 3.75
CA VAL A 334 16.24 12.67 4.07
C VAL A 334 16.92 13.53 5.14
N TYR A 335 17.32 12.94 6.27
CA TYR A 335 17.91 13.68 7.40
C TYR A 335 17.13 14.92 7.84
N SER A 336 15.80 14.82 7.93
CA SER A 336 14.90 15.93 8.26
C SER A 336 14.89 17.09 7.26
N HIS A 337 15.50 16.92 6.07
CA HIS A 337 15.43 17.86 4.96
C HIS A 337 14.45 17.35 3.91
N SER A 338 13.58 18.23 3.45
CA SER A 338 12.64 17.91 2.39
C SER A 338 13.37 17.72 1.07
N VAL A 339 13.01 16.65 0.37
CA VAL A 339 13.46 16.32 -0.98
C VAL A 339 12.30 16.57 -1.94
N THR A 340 12.60 17.20 -3.07
CA THR A 340 11.65 17.48 -4.16
C THR A 340 12.10 16.79 -5.44
N SER A 341 11.16 16.71 -6.39
CA SER A 341 11.41 16.18 -7.72
C SER A 341 11.33 17.26 -8.78
N GLY A 342 12.06 17.07 -9.89
CA GLY A 342 11.84 17.81 -11.13
C GLY A 342 10.48 17.51 -11.76
N THR A 343 10.20 18.16 -12.90
CA THR A 343 8.93 18.00 -13.63
C THR A 343 8.72 16.60 -14.21
N ASP A 344 9.77 15.77 -14.27
CA ASP A 344 9.74 14.38 -14.72
C ASP A 344 9.64 13.36 -13.57
N GLY A 345 9.54 13.84 -12.33
CA GLY A 345 9.39 13.04 -11.12
C GLY A 345 10.70 12.46 -10.56
N PHE A 346 11.85 12.71 -11.18
CA PHE A 346 13.15 12.32 -10.61
C PHE A 346 13.58 13.31 -9.53
N SER A 347 14.29 12.82 -8.50
CA SER A 347 14.79 13.66 -7.41
C SER A 347 15.65 14.79 -7.94
N ASP A 348 15.42 16.03 -7.51
CA ASP A 348 16.29 17.14 -7.89
C ASP A 348 17.48 17.29 -6.91
N ASN A 349 18.29 18.34 -7.07
CA ASN A 349 19.46 18.59 -6.22
C ASN A 349 19.11 18.76 -4.71
N THR A 350 17.85 18.96 -4.31
CA THR A 350 17.42 18.95 -2.89
C THR A 350 17.84 17.66 -2.20
N PHE A 351 17.80 16.53 -2.90
CA PHE A 351 18.25 15.24 -2.38
C PHE A 351 19.71 15.30 -1.94
N CYS A 352 20.61 15.77 -2.82
CA CYS A 352 22.02 15.92 -2.52
C CYS A 352 22.24 16.95 -1.39
N ARG A 353 21.50 18.06 -1.43
CA ARG A 353 21.60 19.14 -0.43
C ARG A 353 21.21 18.69 0.98
N ALA A 354 20.35 17.68 1.13
CA ALA A 354 20.02 17.09 2.43
C ALA A 354 21.26 16.62 3.22
N CYS A 355 22.36 16.28 2.52
CA CYS A 355 23.64 15.89 3.10
C CYS A 355 24.76 16.90 2.86
N HIS A 356 24.72 17.62 1.74
CA HIS A 356 25.85 18.44 1.24
C HIS A 356 25.71 19.96 1.49
N ASP A 357 24.57 20.44 2.02
CA ASP A 357 24.41 21.83 2.46
C ASP A 357 24.70 22.03 3.95
N VAL A 358 24.56 20.96 4.74
CA VAL A 358 24.73 20.96 6.20
C VAL A 358 25.80 19.96 6.58
N ALA A 359 26.78 20.39 7.39
CA ALA A 359 27.81 19.50 7.88
C ALA A 359 27.19 18.44 8.81
N ILE A 360 26.97 17.22 8.32
CA ILE A 360 26.56 16.09 9.15
C ILE A 360 27.79 15.59 9.92
N ASN A 361 27.72 15.55 11.26
CA ASN A 361 28.68 14.91 12.16
C ASN A 361 30.18 15.15 11.86
N GLY A 362 30.57 16.38 11.59
CA GLY A 362 32.00 16.74 11.45
C GLY A 362 32.65 16.33 10.12
N SER A 363 31.91 15.72 9.18
CA SER A 363 32.32 15.66 7.78
C SER A 363 31.90 16.95 7.08
N ALA A 364 32.83 17.88 6.97
CA ALA A 364 32.64 19.17 6.30
C ALA A 364 32.69 19.02 4.78
N TRP A 365 31.71 18.35 4.17
CA TRP A 365 31.60 18.36 2.71
C TRP A 365 30.76 19.55 2.27
N GLY A 366 31.37 20.74 2.27
CA GLY A 366 30.80 21.97 1.72
C GLY A 366 30.69 21.96 0.18
N GLY A 367 30.39 20.79 -0.41
CA GLY A 367 30.39 20.57 -1.85
C GLY A 367 29.47 21.54 -2.57
N PHE A 368 28.33 21.91 -1.98
CA PHE A 368 27.44 22.91 -2.57
C PHE A 368 27.99 24.35 -2.47
N THR A 369 28.72 24.67 -1.41
CA THR A 369 29.42 25.97 -1.28
C THR A 369 30.51 26.10 -2.35
N LEU A 370 31.25 25.03 -2.61
CA LEU A 370 32.25 24.97 -3.68
C LEU A 370 31.58 25.04 -5.06
N TYR A 371 30.54 24.24 -5.28
CA TYR A 371 29.78 24.22 -6.53
C TYR A 371 29.21 25.59 -6.89
N ASN A 372 28.59 26.29 -5.93
CA ASN A 372 28.02 27.62 -6.13
C ASN A 372 29.07 28.70 -6.45
N ALA A 373 30.35 28.45 -6.17
CA ALA A 373 31.45 29.32 -6.58
C ALA A 373 31.90 29.07 -8.04
N THR A 374 31.43 27.98 -8.68
CA THR A 374 31.80 27.62 -10.06
C THR A 374 30.95 28.33 -11.10
N LYS A 375 31.44 28.39 -12.34
CA LYS A 375 30.68 28.90 -13.50
C LYS A 375 29.49 28.04 -13.88
N HIS A 376 29.48 26.76 -13.48
CA HIS A 376 28.38 25.83 -13.76
C HIS A 376 27.15 26.08 -12.87
N ALA A 377 27.32 26.78 -11.74
CA ALA A 377 26.23 27.17 -10.84
C ALA A 377 25.64 28.57 -11.13
N LEU A 378 26.25 29.35 -12.03
CA LEU A 378 25.79 30.71 -12.37
C LEU A 378 24.73 30.66 -13.49
N THR A 379 23.91 31.70 -13.59
CA THR A 379 22.63 31.80 -14.34
C THR A 379 22.61 31.23 -15.78
N GLU A 380 21.41 30.98 -16.33
CA GLU A 380 21.16 30.48 -17.71
C GLU A 380 22.02 31.14 -18.80
N ALA A 381 22.39 32.41 -18.64
CA ALA A 381 23.24 33.14 -19.59
C ALA A 381 24.71 32.66 -19.64
N THR A 382 25.15 31.85 -18.67
CA THR A 382 26.49 31.27 -18.58
C THR A 382 26.54 29.77 -18.84
N HIS A 383 25.37 29.12 -18.92
CA HIS A 383 25.26 27.75 -19.40
C HIS A 383 25.46 27.76 -20.91
N ALA A 384 26.33 26.89 -21.43
CA ALA A 384 26.31 26.63 -22.86
C ALA A 384 24.87 26.22 -23.23
N ASN A 385 24.31 26.81 -24.29
CA ASN A 385 23.01 26.41 -24.85
C ASN A 385 23.12 25.01 -25.47
N VAL A 386 23.36 23.99 -24.64
CA VAL A 386 23.43 22.61 -25.08
C VAL A 386 22.00 22.10 -25.16
N THR A 387 21.35 22.37 -26.29
CA THR A 387 20.11 21.70 -26.66
C THR A 387 20.46 20.27 -27.05
N TRP A 388 20.24 19.33 -26.14
CA TRP A 388 20.43 17.91 -26.39
C TRP A 388 19.25 17.33 -27.16
N THR A 389 19.50 16.78 -28.34
CA THR A 389 18.50 16.08 -29.15
C THR A 389 18.12 14.75 -28.48
N ALA A 390 16.82 14.59 -28.26
CA ALA A 390 16.17 13.48 -27.57
C ALA A 390 16.63 12.07 -28.02
N GLY A 391 17.37 11.38 -27.14
CA GLY A 391 17.37 9.93 -27.04
C GLY A 391 16.38 9.46 -25.96
N ALA A 392 16.31 8.15 -25.71
CA ALA A 392 15.33 7.49 -24.83
C ALA A 392 15.25 8.01 -23.37
N TYR A 393 16.18 8.88 -22.96
CA TYR A 393 16.25 9.55 -21.66
C TYR A 393 16.43 11.07 -21.85
N ALA A 394 15.46 11.72 -22.49
CA ALA A 394 15.52 13.12 -22.91
C ALA A 394 15.71 14.17 -21.79
N ASN A 395 15.84 13.76 -20.52
CA ASN A 395 15.82 14.62 -19.34
C ASN A 395 17.10 14.52 -18.48
N GLU A 396 18.11 13.77 -18.93
CA GLU A 396 19.24 13.35 -18.08
C GLU A 396 20.20 14.48 -17.68
N TYR A 397 20.16 15.62 -18.37
CA TYR A 397 21.08 16.73 -18.13
C TYR A 397 20.34 18.07 -17.95
N GLN A 398 20.16 18.47 -16.69
CA GLN A 398 19.58 19.77 -16.31
C GLN A 398 20.70 20.74 -15.92
N GLY A 399 20.64 22.00 -16.36
CA GLY A 399 21.62 23.02 -15.94
C GLY A 399 21.66 23.10 -14.41
N GLY A 400 22.83 22.95 -13.81
CA GLY A 400 22.94 22.96 -12.34
C GLY A 400 22.97 21.58 -11.67
N TYR A 401 22.62 20.50 -12.37
CA TYR A 401 22.26 19.23 -11.75
C TYR A 401 23.47 18.34 -11.42
N CYS A 402 23.54 17.83 -10.18
CA CYS A 402 24.71 17.10 -9.68
C CYS A 402 24.95 15.80 -10.45
N LEU A 403 23.89 15.10 -10.86
CA LEU A 403 24.00 13.84 -11.60
C LEU A 403 24.49 14.02 -13.04
N ASN A 404 24.65 15.26 -13.54
CA ASN A 404 25.30 15.47 -14.83
C ASN A 404 26.75 15.00 -14.79
N CYS A 405 27.39 15.17 -13.64
CA CYS A 405 28.81 14.87 -13.45
C CYS A 405 28.99 13.67 -12.54
N HIS A 406 28.13 13.48 -11.53
CA HIS A 406 28.32 12.45 -10.52
C HIS A 406 27.41 11.23 -10.72
N ASN A 407 27.94 10.05 -10.43
CA ASN A 407 27.18 8.84 -10.14
C ASN A 407 27.21 8.58 -8.63
N PRO A 408 26.10 8.74 -7.89
CA PRO A 408 26.09 8.60 -6.43
C PRO A 408 26.42 7.18 -5.96
N HIS A 409 26.27 6.19 -6.84
CA HIS A 409 26.60 4.79 -6.57
C HIS A 409 28.09 4.49 -6.72
N GLY A 410 28.87 5.38 -7.36
CA GLY A 410 30.26 5.14 -7.70
C GLY A 410 30.49 4.75 -9.15
N THR A 411 31.76 4.52 -9.51
CA THR A 411 32.16 4.00 -10.83
C THR A 411 33.14 2.84 -10.65
N ASN A 412 33.24 1.95 -11.64
CA ASN A 412 34.12 0.76 -11.58
C ASN A 412 35.63 1.10 -11.68
N TYR A 413 36.02 2.34 -11.39
CA TYR A 413 37.42 2.75 -11.50
C TYR A 413 38.21 2.33 -10.25
N SER A 414 38.90 1.20 -10.36
CA SER A 414 39.90 0.78 -9.38
C SER A 414 41.21 1.58 -9.59
N PRO A 415 41.76 2.24 -8.56
CA PRO A 415 43.09 2.86 -8.61
C PRO A 415 44.23 1.87 -8.97
N SER A 416 43.95 0.56 -9.01
CA SER A 416 44.96 -0.48 -9.22
C SER A 416 45.55 -0.55 -10.64
N LEU A 417 45.09 0.26 -11.60
CA LEU A 417 45.68 0.36 -12.94
C LEU A 417 46.53 1.62 -13.14
N ASP A 418 46.54 2.55 -12.17
CA ASP A 418 47.44 3.69 -12.15
C ASP A 418 48.20 3.78 -10.83
N THR A 419 49.32 3.05 -10.75
CA THR A 419 50.23 3.07 -9.60
C THR A 419 51.01 4.39 -9.46
N THR A 420 50.81 5.37 -10.34
CA THR A 420 51.47 6.68 -10.24
C THR A 420 50.64 7.72 -9.48
N TYR A 421 49.35 7.45 -9.25
CA TYR A 421 48.47 8.32 -8.50
C TYR A 421 48.37 7.90 -7.03
N LEU A 422 49.20 8.52 -6.20
CA LEU A 422 49.29 8.32 -4.76
C LEU A 422 48.37 9.28 -3.98
N GLU A 423 47.16 9.58 -4.44
CA GLU A 423 46.13 10.21 -3.60
C GLU A 423 44.72 9.64 -3.87
N SER A 424 44.07 9.30 -2.77
CA SER A 424 42.81 8.60 -2.59
C SER A 424 41.57 9.40 -3.00
N PHE A 425 41.40 9.67 -4.30
CA PHE A 425 40.14 10.21 -4.81
C PHE A 425 39.26 9.07 -5.32
N THR A 426 38.39 8.59 -4.43
CA THR A 426 37.16 7.86 -4.77
C THR A 426 36.28 8.77 -5.61
N ASP A 427 36.44 8.72 -6.94
CA ASP A 427 35.83 9.69 -7.83
C ASP A 427 34.41 9.28 -8.21
N TYR A 428 33.44 10.06 -7.74
CA TYR A 428 32.03 9.92 -8.13
C TYR A 428 31.77 10.41 -9.55
N GLN A 429 32.75 10.96 -10.26
CA GLN A 429 32.57 11.39 -11.64
C GLN A 429 32.15 10.23 -12.53
N LYS A 430 31.16 10.47 -13.40
CA LYS A 430 30.66 9.51 -14.39
C LYS A 430 31.73 9.09 -15.41
N ASP A 431 32.73 9.95 -15.63
CA ASP A 431 33.85 9.72 -16.53
C ASP A 431 35.12 10.42 -16.01
N HIS A 432 36.29 10.02 -16.49
CA HIS A 432 37.58 10.42 -15.93
C HIS A 432 38.06 11.78 -16.45
N GLN A 433 38.29 12.73 -15.52
CA GLN A 433 38.97 14.01 -15.79
C GLN A 433 38.38 14.75 -17.01
N ASN A 434 39.20 15.04 -18.02
CA ASN A 434 38.82 15.80 -19.19
C ASN A 434 37.78 15.08 -20.06
N GLN A 435 37.63 13.76 -19.94
CA GLN A 435 36.66 13.00 -20.73
C GLN A 435 35.22 13.36 -20.35
N LEU A 436 34.96 13.57 -19.06
CA LEU A 436 33.69 14.11 -18.57
C LEU A 436 33.37 15.48 -19.18
N CYS A 437 34.39 16.34 -19.31
CA CYS A 437 34.24 17.66 -19.91
C CYS A 437 33.97 17.56 -21.42
N TYR A 438 34.59 16.60 -22.11
CA TYR A 438 34.47 16.43 -23.55
C TYR A 438 33.08 15.98 -23.99
N ASP A 439 32.30 15.34 -23.13
CA ASP A 439 30.93 14.96 -23.47
C ASP A 439 30.04 16.18 -23.68
N CYS A 440 30.28 17.26 -22.93
CA CYS A 440 29.47 18.49 -23.02
C CYS A 440 30.16 19.62 -23.80
N HIS A 441 31.49 19.66 -23.86
CA HIS A 441 32.23 20.75 -24.48
C HIS A 441 32.93 20.33 -25.78
N VAL A 442 32.15 19.83 -26.74
CA VAL A 442 32.59 19.62 -28.12
C VAL A 442 32.52 20.92 -28.93
N ASP A 443 33.39 21.09 -29.93
CA ASP A 443 33.60 22.38 -30.61
C ASP A 443 32.37 22.93 -31.34
N ASP A 444 31.39 22.08 -31.69
CA ASP A 444 30.14 22.45 -32.37
C ASP A 444 28.99 22.79 -31.41
N LYS A 445 29.17 22.58 -30.10
CA LYS A 445 28.14 22.83 -29.05
C LYS A 445 28.47 23.99 -28.12
N VAL A 446 29.65 24.59 -28.27
CA VAL A 446 30.11 25.70 -27.42
C VAL A 446 29.98 27.04 -28.16
N PRO A 447 29.26 28.05 -27.61
CA PRO A 447 29.10 29.35 -28.24
C PRO A 447 30.44 30.09 -28.45
N ALA A 448 30.59 30.77 -29.58
CA ALA A 448 31.86 31.40 -29.98
C ALA A 448 32.21 32.71 -29.27
N SER A 449 31.29 33.33 -28.51
CA SER A 449 31.49 34.64 -27.89
C SER A 449 31.33 34.57 -26.37
N ASP A 450 32.35 35.05 -25.65
CA ASP A 450 32.48 35.21 -24.20
C ASP A 450 32.69 33.95 -23.34
N TYR A 451 32.80 32.77 -23.96
CA TYR A 451 33.07 31.51 -23.27
C TYR A 451 34.58 31.20 -23.24
N SER A 452 35.13 30.89 -22.05
CA SER A 452 36.59 30.70 -21.85
C SER A 452 37.14 29.41 -22.46
N TYR A 453 36.29 28.42 -22.73
CA TYR A 453 36.68 27.13 -23.28
C TYR A 453 36.25 27.02 -24.74
N ARG A 454 37.16 26.69 -25.67
CA ARG A 454 36.87 26.76 -27.12
C ARG A 454 36.53 25.42 -27.76
N GLY A 455 36.07 24.46 -26.96
CA GLY A 455 35.79 23.10 -27.41
C GLY A 455 36.99 22.15 -27.30
N LYS A 456 36.71 20.85 -27.37
CA LYS A 456 37.67 19.74 -27.24
C LYS A 456 38.91 19.91 -28.12
N ASN A 457 38.75 20.20 -29.41
CA ASN A 457 39.90 20.29 -30.31
C ASN A 457 40.79 21.49 -29.96
N SER A 458 40.20 22.62 -29.58
CA SER A 458 40.95 23.79 -29.13
C SER A 458 41.71 23.57 -27.82
N TYR A 459 41.17 22.74 -26.92
CA TYR A 459 41.82 22.38 -25.67
C TYR A 459 43.02 21.45 -25.88
N ILE A 460 42.83 20.39 -26.69
CA ILE A 460 43.87 19.39 -27.00
C ILE A 460 45.11 20.03 -27.64
N VAL A 461 44.93 21.05 -28.47
CA VAL A 461 46.04 21.77 -29.14
C VAL A 461 46.60 22.94 -28.33
N SER A 462 46.10 23.18 -27.12
CA SER A 462 46.60 24.22 -26.22
C SER A 462 47.70 23.70 -25.32
N GLY A 463 48.51 24.59 -24.73
CA GLY A 463 49.52 24.20 -23.74
C GLY A 463 48.95 23.52 -22.47
N HIS A 464 47.63 23.57 -22.25
CA HIS A 464 46.95 22.83 -21.18
C HIS A 464 46.68 21.36 -21.56
N GLY A 465 46.57 21.04 -22.85
CA GLY A 465 46.40 19.67 -23.35
C GLY A 465 47.72 18.88 -23.46
N GLU A 466 48.87 19.56 -23.41
CA GLU A 466 50.21 18.95 -23.59
C GLU A 466 50.92 18.54 -22.29
N SER A 467 50.45 18.98 -21.11
CA SER A 467 51.11 18.67 -19.83
C SER A 467 50.26 17.73 -18.97
N THR A 468 50.83 16.55 -18.68
CA THR A 468 50.33 15.54 -17.75
C THR A 468 50.81 15.76 -16.31
N SER A 469 51.38 16.93 -15.99
CA SER A 469 51.90 17.24 -14.65
C SER A 469 50.90 18.10 -13.88
N ASP A 470 50.26 17.49 -12.88
CA ASP A 470 49.56 17.92 -11.65
C ASP A 470 48.80 19.27 -11.54
N GLY A 471 48.94 20.20 -12.48
CA GLY A 471 48.30 21.52 -12.47
C GLY A 471 47.38 21.81 -13.66
N ASN A 472 47.22 20.86 -14.59
CA ASN A 472 46.31 20.95 -15.74
C ASN A 472 45.06 20.07 -15.58
N ILE A 473 44.89 19.44 -14.42
CA ILE A 473 43.63 18.84 -14.02
C ILE A 473 42.71 20.01 -13.73
N TRP A 474 41.60 20.08 -14.46
CA TRP A 474 40.55 21.07 -14.19
C TRP A 474 40.20 20.99 -12.69
N PRO A 475 40.21 22.13 -11.95
CA PRO A 475 39.80 22.13 -10.55
C PRO A 475 38.33 21.75 -10.37
#